data_AF-A0AAJ5HSQ7-F1
#
_entry.id   AF-A0AAJ5HSQ7-F1
#
_cell.length_a   1.000
_cell.length_b   1.000
_cell.length_c   1.000
_cell.angle_alpha   90.00
_cell.angle_beta   90.00
_cell.angle_gamma   90.00
#
_symmetry.space_group_name_H-M   'P 1'
#
loop_
_entity.id
_entity.type
_entity.pdbx_description
1 polymer ?
#
loop_
_entity_poly.entity_id
_entity_poly.type
_entity_poly.pdbx_seq_one_letter_code
_entity_poly.pdbx_strand_id
1 'polypeptide(L)'
;MRKLMKRLGLFLVVLLLFAYKTEVVADVSEQFELSGTATSLLNNWNFRSNIRNDQVNAPFEWWLWEAAKYGVSDGNVAAYGVKDGYAFIKIAAPGSDTWHIQFNQWVKLKQEKYYLISFRAKADQPRTINIKILMNHDPWVNYFAQTVELTKEWNTYTFYYKHPDKADETVNFCFELGKGPATTVYIADVILLPVDESEVQESKEE
;
A
#
# COMPACT_ATOMS: atom_id res chain seq x y z
N MET A 1 -11.08 -23.59 -86.27
CA MET A 1 -11.64 -24.86 -85.74
C MET A 1 -10.83 -25.28 -84.51
N ARG A 2 -11.56 -25.67 -83.45
CA ARG A 2 -11.18 -26.36 -82.18
C ARG A 2 -9.84 -27.13 -82.25
N LYS A 3 -8.96 -27.18 -81.24
CA LYS A 3 -9.17 -27.54 -79.83
C LYS A 3 -7.96 -27.05 -78.99
N LEU A 4 -8.20 -26.42 -77.84
CA LEU A 4 -7.18 -26.28 -76.78
C LEU A 4 -7.61 -27.15 -75.59
N MET A 5 -6.74 -28.11 -75.26
CA MET A 5 -6.89 -29.05 -74.15
C MET A 5 -6.56 -28.35 -72.82
N LYS A 6 -7.41 -28.63 -71.83
CA LYS A 6 -7.21 -28.30 -70.41
C LYS A 6 -5.88 -28.88 -69.90
N ARG A 7 -5.09 -28.08 -69.20
CA ARG A 7 -4.25 -28.55 -68.09
C ARG A 7 -4.42 -27.62 -66.89
N LEU A 8 -4.45 -28.29 -65.75
CA LEU A 8 -4.95 -27.90 -64.45
C LEU A 8 -3.75 -27.83 -63.49
N GLY A 9 -3.78 -26.87 -62.57
CA GLY A 9 -3.07 -26.95 -61.29
C GLY A 9 -1.70 -26.28 -61.26
N LEU A 10 -1.57 -25.19 -60.50
CA LEU A 10 -1.25 -25.26 -59.06
C LEU A 10 -1.11 -23.81 -58.55
N PHE A 11 -2.09 -23.32 -57.79
CA PHE A 11 -1.98 -22.05 -57.06
C PHE A 11 -1.15 -22.30 -55.80
N LEU A 12 0.08 -21.78 -55.78
CA LEU A 12 0.91 -21.77 -54.58
C LEU A 12 0.40 -20.65 -53.67
N VAL A 13 -0.34 -21.00 -52.63
CA VAL A 13 -0.68 -20.07 -51.55
C VAL A 13 0.55 -19.94 -50.65
N VAL A 14 1.24 -18.81 -50.73
CA VAL A 14 2.29 -18.45 -49.78
C VAL A 14 1.59 -18.05 -48.47
N LEU A 15 1.54 -18.97 -47.52
CA LEU A 15 1.10 -18.70 -46.16
C LEU A 15 2.24 -17.96 -45.43
N LEU A 16 2.16 -16.64 -45.32
CA LEU A 16 3.02 -15.89 -44.40
C LEU A 16 2.59 -16.21 -42.96
N LEU A 17 3.33 -17.09 -42.31
CA LEU A 17 3.30 -17.26 -40.86
C LEU A 17 4.01 -16.05 -40.23
N PHE A 18 3.24 -15.08 -39.74
CA PHE A 18 3.75 -14.13 -38.75
C PHE A 18 3.96 -14.89 -37.44
N ALA A 19 5.20 -15.25 -37.15
CA ALA A 19 5.59 -15.63 -35.81
C ALA A 19 5.49 -14.38 -34.92
N TYR A 20 4.48 -14.31 -34.05
CA TYR A 20 4.53 -13.37 -32.93
C TYR A 20 5.69 -13.78 -32.05
N LYS A 21 6.78 -13.02 -32.14
CA LYS A 21 7.86 -13.09 -31.17
C LYS A 21 7.29 -12.53 -29.88
N THR A 22 6.94 -13.40 -28.95
CA THR A 22 6.60 -13.01 -27.58
C THR A 22 7.88 -12.48 -26.95
N GLU A 23 8.08 -11.17 -27.02
CA GLU A 23 9.07 -10.52 -26.18
C GLU A 23 8.51 -10.57 -24.76
N VAL A 24 9.17 -11.37 -23.92
CA VAL A 24 8.97 -11.33 -22.48
C VAL A 24 9.33 -9.91 -22.08
N VAL A 25 8.30 -9.09 -21.82
CA VAL A 25 8.49 -7.80 -21.15
C VAL A 25 9.05 -8.15 -19.79
N ALA A 26 10.37 -7.96 -19.62
CA ALA A 26 10.99 -8.05 -18.33
C ALA A 26 10.26 -7.05 -17.43
N ASP A 27 9.73 -7.57 -16.33
CA ASP A 27 9.16 -6.79 -15.24
C ASP A 27 10.17 -5.73 -14.84
N VAL A 28 9.96 -4.49 -15.29
CA VAL A 28 10.70 -3.34 -14.80
C VAL A 28 10.03 -3.00 -13.48
N SER A 29 10.44 -3.69 -12.42
CA SER A 29 10.26 -3.18 -11.08
C SER A 29 11.09 -1.89 -11.01
N GLU A 30 10.47 -0.75 -11.33
CA GLU A 30 11.05 0.56 -11.06
C GLU A 30 11.23 0.65 -9.54
N GLN A 31 12.44 0.32 -9.08
CA GLN A 31 12.87 0.69 -7.75
C GLN A 31 12.99 2.21 -7.78
N PHE A 32 12.00 2.89 -7.22
CA PHE A 32 12.07 4.31 -6.94
C PHE A 32 13.20 4.50 -5.92
N GLU A 33 14.42 4.75 -6.40
CA GLU A 33 15.50 5.20 -5.54
C GLU A 33 15.16 6.61 -5.07
N LEU A 34 14.66 6.69 -3.84
CA LEU A 34 14.54 7.96 -3.12
C LEU A 34 15.89 8.66 -3.21
N SER A 35 15.90 9.87 -3.81
CA SER A 35 17.08 10.73 -3.76
C SER A 35 17.57 10.81 -2.31
N GLY A 36 18.86 10.52 -2.09
CA GLY A 36 19.47 10.16 -0.81
C GLY A 36 19.44 11.20 0.33
N THR A 37 18.52 12.17 0.28
CA THR A 37 18.27 13.17 1.31
C THR A 37 16.81 13.26 1.78
N ALA A 38 15.85 12.64 1.08
CA ALA A 38 14.44 12.71 1.48
C ALA A 38 14.10 11.65 2.54
N THR A 39 14.07 12.06 3.81
CA THR A 39 13.56 11.23 4.91
C THR A 39 12.04 11.33 4.99
N SER A 40 11.36 10.21 5.23
CA SER A 40 9.90 10.18 5.50
C SER A 40 9.51 11.20 6.57
N LEU A 41 8.35 11.82 6.42
CA LEU A 41 7.71 12.66 7.44
C LEU A 41 7.28 11.87 8.67
N LEU A 42 7.21 10.55 8.57
CA LEU A 42 6.89 9.66 9.67
C LEU A 42 8.15 9.34 10.48
N ASN A 43 8.06 9.51 11.80
CA ASN A 43 9.09 9.08 12.74
C ASN A 43 9.24 7.57 12.70
N ASN A 44 10.48 7.11 12.88
CA ASN A 44 10.83 5.69 12.89
C ASN A 44 10.28 4.91 11.68
N TRP A 45 10.23 5.54 10.50
CA TRP A 45 9.72 4.97 9.25
C TRP A 45 10.42 3.67 8.80
N ASN A 46 11.68 3.52 9.19
CA ASN A 46 12.54 2.36 8.87
C ASN A 46 12.62 1.32 10.00
N PHE A 47 11.83 1.49 11.05
CA PHE A 47 11.78 0.62 12.23
C PHE A 47 13.18 0.23 12.73
N ARG A 48 14.04 1.24 12.98
CA ARG A 48 15.33 1.07 13.66
C ARG A 48 15.25 1.34 15.17
N SER A 49 14.12 1.85 15.63
CA SER A 49 13.77 2.03 17.04
C SER A 49 12.51 1.23 17.38
N ASN A 50 12.31 0.94 18.67
CA ASN A 50 11.09 0.27 19.15
C ASN A 50 9.83 1.13 18.88
N ILE A 51 8.68 0.47 18.73
CA ILE A 51 7.37 1.13 18.67
C ILE A 51 7.09 1.75 20.05
N ARG A 52 6.81 3.06 20.08
CA ARG A 52 6.59 3.81 21.33
C ARG A 52 5.29 3.42 22.03
N ASN A 53 4.23 3.21 21.24
CA ASN A 53 2.90 2.80 21.70
C ASN A 53 2.31 3.68 22.82
N ASP A 54 2.40 5.00 22.65
CA ASP A 54 1.88 6.00 23.59
C ASP A 54 1.18 7.12 22.82
N GLN A 55 -0.09 6.90 22.47
CA GLN A 55 -0.89 7.89 21.75
C GLN A 55 -1.01 9.21 22.53
N VAL A 56 -1.09 9.16 23.86
CA VAL A 56 -1.41 10.33 24.69
C VAL A 56 -0.24 11.29 24.75
N ASN A 57 0.98 10.78 24.97
CA ASN A 57 2.16 11.63 25.17
C ASN A 57 3.07 11.69 23.93
N ALA A 58 2.95 10.74 23.00
CA ALA A 58 3.78 10.67 21.80
C ALA A 58 2.95 10.29 20.55
N PRO A 59 1.91 11.06 20.18
CA PRO A 59 1.04 10.71 19.07
C PRO A 59 1.73 10.73 17.69
N PHE A 60 2.84 11.47 17.58
CA PHE A 60 3.71 11.52 16.40
C PHE A 60 4.71 10.35 16.35
N GLU A 61 4.70 9.45 17.33
CA GLU A 61 5.40 8.15 17.25
C GLU A 61 4.39 7.06 16.90
N TRP A 62 4.84 5.88 16.48
CA TRP A 62 3.94 4.77 16.18
C TRP A 62 3.21 4.25 17.43
N TRP A 63 1.89 4.07 17.34
CA TRP A 63 1.05 3.48 18.39
C TRP A 63 -0.08 2.60 17.86
N LEU A 64 -0.59 1.72 18.71
CA LEU A 64 -1.68 0.80 18.42
C LEU A 64 -2.97 1.25 19.12
N TRP A 65 -4.07 1.20 18.40
CA TRP A 65 -5.41 1.25 18.98
C TRP A 65 -6.09 -0.12 18.81
N GLU A 66 -6.73 -0.60 19.87
CA GLU A 66 -7.34 -1.92 19.94
C GLU A 66 -8.75 -1.79 20.55
N ALA A 67 -9.77 -2.16 19.79
CA ALA A 67 -11.17 -2.07 20.19
C ALA A 67 -11.47 -2.79 21.51
N ALA A 68 -10.76 -3.89 21.79
CA ALA A 68 -10.89 -4.64 23.04
C ALA A 68 -10.57 -3.82 24.29
N LYS A 69 -9.65 -2.85 24.21
CA LYS A 69 -9.31 -1.98 25.35
C LYS A 69 -10.44 -1.02 25.73
N TYR A 70 -11.41 -0.85 24.85
CA TYR A 70 -12.53 0.08 25.01
C TYR A 70 -13.89 -0.63 25.05
N GLY A 71 -13.92 -1.97 25.08
CA GLY A 71 -15.17 -2.75 25.11
C GLY A 71 -16.02 -2.64 23.85
N VAL A 72 -15.43 -2.24 22.72
CA VAL A 72 -16.12 -2.07 21.43
C VAL A 72 -16.28 -3.40 20.69
N SER A 73 -15.26 -4.25 20.72
CA SER A 73 -15.25 -5.62 20.20
C SER A 73 -14.13 -6.44 20.85
N ASP A 74 -13.87 -7.64 20.36
CA ASP A 74 -12.72 -8.47 20.76
C ASP A 74 -11.41 -8.12 20.02
N GLY A 75 -11.41 -7.13 19.13
CA GLY A 75 -10.23 -6.73 18.34
C GLY A 75 -9.00 -6.42 19.21
N ASN A 76 -7.97 -7.28 19.15
CA ASN A 76 -6.77 -7.17 19.95
C ASN A 76 -5.50 -7.77 19.31
N VAL A 77 -4.36 -7.33 19.81
CA VAL A 77 -3.01 -7.72 19.40
C VAL A 77 -2.36 -8.57 20.50
N ALA A 78 -1.90 -9.78 20.15
CA ALA A 78 -1.17 -10.65 21.06
C ALA A 78 0.25 -10.17 21.34
N ALA A 79 0.92 -9.64 20.32
CA ALA A 79 2.29 -9.15 20.41
C ALA A 79 2.59 -8.17 19.28
N TYR A 80 3.48 -7.23 19.53
CA TYR A 80 4.02 -6.34 18.49
C TYR A 80 5.47 -6.03 18.81
N GLY A 81 6.20 -5.52 17.83
CA GLY A 81 7.56 -5.07 18.04
C GLY A 81 8.26 -4.78 16.72
N VAL A 82 9.57 -4.63 16.82
CA VAL A 82 10.45 -4.38 15.68
C VAL A 82 11.49 -5.48 15.60
N LYS A 83 11.79 -5.94 14.39
CA LYS A 83 12.84 -6.91 14.11
C LYS A 83 13.43 -6.62 12.73
N ASP A 84 14.75 -6.62 12.61
CA ASP A 84 15.49 -6.53 11.34
C ASP A 84 15.06 -5.37 10.40
N GLY A 85 14.56 -4.26 10.93
CA GLY A 85 14.11 -3.09 10.13
C GLY A 85 12.64 -3.14 9.70
N TYR A 86 11.83 -4.01 10.28
CA TYR A 86 10.39 -4.06 10.08
C TYR A 86 9.64 -4.09 11.41
N ALA A 87 8.42 -3.57 11.43
CA ALA A 87 7.45 -3.80 12.48
C ALA A 87 6.74 -5.14 12.26
N PHE A 88 6.43 -5.86 13.34
CA PHE A 88 5.52 -7.00 13.32
C PHE A 88 4.36 -6.75 14.29
N ILE A 89 3.15 -7.15 13.89
CA ILE A 89 1.92 -7.03 14.68
C ILE A 89 1.19 -8.36 14.59
N LYS A 90 1.18 -9.12 15.68
CA LYS A 90 0.51 -10.42 15.80
C LYS A 90 -0.91 -10.22 16.30
N ILE A 91 -1.88 -10.40 15.43
CA ILE A 91 -3.30 -10.24 15.73
C ILE A 91 -3.80 -11.50 16.43
N ALA A 92 -4.46 -11.33 17.58
CA ALA A 92 -5.03 -12.44 18.34
C ALA A 92 -6.49 -12.68 17.94
N ALA A 93 -7.32 -11.63 18.03
CA ALA A 93 -8.66 -11.60 17.50
C ALA A 93 -8.82 -10.33 16.65
N PRO A 94 -9.37 -10.43 15.42
CA PRO A 94 -9.38 -9.31 14.49
C PRO A 94 -10.52 -8.31 14.74
N GLY A 95 -11.49 -8.62 15.61
CA GLY A 95 -12.73 -7.84 15.68
C GLY A 95 -13.63 -8.06 14.45
N SER A 96 -14.78 -7.39 14.46
CA SER A 96 -15.77 -7.44 13.38
C SER A 96 -15.63 -6.33 12.32
N ASP A 97 -14.82 -5.30 12.57
CA ASP A 97 -14.60 -4.21 11.63
C ASP A 97 -13.10 -3.92 11.42
N THR A 98 -12.78 -3.33 10.27
CA THR A 98 -11.42 -3.05 9.79
C THR A 98 -10.64 -2.16 10.76
N TRP A 99 -11.27 -1.12 11.30
CA TRP A 99 -10.67 -0.17 12.23
C TRP A 99 -10.55 -0.71 13.66
N HIS A 100 -11.01 -1.94 13.95
CA HIS A 100 -10.95 -2.49 15.32
C HIS A 100 -9.52 -2.73 15.84
N ILE A 101 -8.55 -2.81 14.93
CA ILE A 101 -7.12 -2.76 15.23
C ILE A 101 -6.51 -1.74 14.28
N GLN A 102 -5.79 -0.76 14.82
CA GLN A 102 -5.14 0.27 14.03
C GLN A 102 -3.69 0.41 14.45
N PHE A 103 -2.80 0.59 13.48
CA PHE A 103 -1.42 1.00 13.69
C PHE A 103 -1.22 2.40 13.11
N ASN A 104 -0.95 3.36 13.99
CA ASN A 104 -1.17 4.76 13.74
C ASN A 104 0.06 5.61 14.03
N GLN A 105 0.15 6.75 13.36
CA GLN A 105 1.02 7.86 13.72
C GLN A 105 0.40 9.17 13.25
N TRP A 106 0.40 10.21 14.08
CA TRP A 106 0.03 11.54 13.63
C TRP A 106 1.12 12.13 12.75
N VAL A 107 0.72 12.89 11.74
CA VAL A 107 1.64 13.56 10.83
C VAL A 107 1.08 14.93 10.42
N LYS A 108 1.98 15.86 10.12
CA LYS A 108 1.62 17.19 9.62
C LYS A 108 1.73 17.25 8.11
N LEU A 109 0.63 17.60 7.43
CA LEU A 109 0.55 17.79 5.99
C LEU A 109 0.12 19.22 5.68
N LYS A 110 0.57 19.72 4.54
CA LYS A 110 0.20 21.04 4.03
C LYS A 110 -0.93 20.87 3.02
N GLN A 111 -1.96 21.69 3.15
CA GLN A 111 -3.07 21.77 2.21
C GLN A 111 -2.55 22.01 0.78
N GLU A 112 -3.25 21.42 -0.18
CA GLU A 112 -2.96 21.50 -1.62
C GLU A 112 -1.58 20.96 -2.06
N LYS A 113 -0.88 20.21 -1.19
CA LYS A 113 0.38 19.54 -1.53
C LYS A 113 0.17 18.07 -1.90
N TYR A 114 1.01 17.59 -2.80
CA TYR A 114 1.08 16.20 -3.21
C TYR A 114 2.10 15.44 -2.36
N TYR A 115 1.79 14.18 -2.09
CA TYR A 115 2.57 13.28 -1.27
C TYR A 115 2.69 11.92 -1.92
N LEU A 116 3.88 11.33 -1.82
CA LEU A 116 4.12 9.91 -2.07
C LEU A 116 3.89 9.14 -0.77
N ILE A 117 3.05 8.11 -0.82
CA ILE A 117 2.90 7.10 0.22
C ILE A 117 3.51 5.81 -0.32
N SER A 118 4.52 5.26 0.35
CA SER A 118 5.06 3.95 0.01
C SER A 118 5.36 3.14 1.25
N PHE A 119 5.15 1.83 1.19
CA PHE A 119 5.51 0.91 2.25
C PHE A 119 5.69 -0.49 1.70
N ARG A 120 6.47 -1.31 2.39
CA ARG A 120 6.50 -2.75 2.17
C ARG A 120 5.65 -3.45 3.22
N ALA A 121 4.88 -4.45 2.80
CA ALA A 121 4.12 -5.26 3.74
C ALA A 121 3.96 -6.72 3.29
N LYS A 122 3.77 -7.59 4.27
CA LYS A 122 3.40 -9.01 4.09
C LYS A 122 2.66 -9.54 5.32
N ALA A 123 2.12 -10.75 5.24
CA ALA A 123 1.51 -11.44 6.37
C ALA A 123 1.79 -12.95 6.34
N ASP A 124 1.83 -13.62 7.51
CA ASP A 124 2.03 -15.08 7.58
C ASP A 124 0.90 -15.84 6.85
N GLN A 125 -0.32 -15.29 6.89
CA GLN A 125 -1.48 -15.71 6.13
C GLN A 125 -1.97 -14.55 5.25
N PRO A 126 -2.21 -14.76 3.94
CA PRO A 126 -2.72 -13.72 3.06
C PRO A 126 -3.98 -13.07 3.60
N ARG A 127 -4.02 -11.73 3.54
CA ARG A 127 -5.14 -10.93 4.07
C ARG A 127 -5.12 -9.53 3.53
N THR A 128 -6.26 -8.86 3.64
CA THR A 128 -6.40 -7.45 3.32
C THR A 128 -6.08 -6.56 4.52
N ILE A 129 -5.51 -5.38 4.25
CA ILE A 129 -5.39 -4.26 5.18
C ILE A 129 -5.82 -2.97 4.48
N ASN A 130 -6.19 -1.94 5.23
CA ASN A 130 -6.38 -0.60 4.67
C ASN A 130 -5.23 0.31 5.07
N ILE A 131 -4.87 1.24 4.20
CA ILE A 131 -3.99 2.38 4.49
C ILE A 131 -4.81 3.66 4.33
N LYS A 132 -4.75 4.54 5.34
CA LYS A 132 -5.58 5.74 5.40
C LYS A 132 -4.82 6.96 5.88
N ILE A 133 -5.25 8.11 5.38
CA ILE A 133 -5.01 9.42 6.00
C ILE A 133 -6.37 9.99 6.35
N LEU A 134 -6.62 10.22 7.64
CA LEU A 134 -7.91 10.66 8.16
C LEU A 134 -7.73 11.68 9.28
N MET A 135 -8.82 12.37 9.64
CA MET A 135 -8.85 13.23 10.83
C MET A 135 -8.37 12.47 12.07
N ASN A 136 -7.63 13.14 12.96
CA ASN A 136 -7.23 12.57 14.24
C ASN A 136 -8.27 12.81 15.36
N HIS A 137 -9.47 13.24 15.00
CA HIS A 137 -10.61 13.48 15.86
C HIS A 137 -11.93 13.12 15.15
N ASP A 138 -13.02 13.08 15.92
CA ASP A 138 -14.38 12.95 15.38
C ASP A 138 -14.70 14.10 14.40
N PRO A 139 -15.29 13.84 13.21
CA PRO A 139 -15.98 12.62 12.80
C PRO A 139 -15.15 11.63 11.95
N TRP A 140 -13.81 11.65 12.06
CA TRP A 140 -12.93 10.65 11.44
C TRP A 140 -13.02 10.62 9.90
N VAL A 141 -13.18 11.79 9.27
CA VAL A 141 -13.24 11.90 7.81
C VAL A 141 -11.96 11.36 7.18
N ASN A 142 -12.11 10.44 6.22
CA ASN A 142 -11.00 9.93 5.43
C ASN A 142 -10.67 10.91 4.32
N TYR A 143 -9.43 11.39 4.27
CA TYR A 143 -8.91 12.17 3.15
C TYR A 143 -8.25 11.27 2.09
N PHE A 144 -7.72 10.13 2.51
CA PHE A 144 -7.17 9.08 1.67
C PHE A 144 -7.55 7.73 2.26
N ALA A 145 -7.91 6.77 1.40
CA ALA A 145 -8.12 5.39 1.79
C ALA A 145 -7.80 4.48 0.60
N GLN A 146 -6.96 3.48 0.84
CA GLN A 146 -6.69 2.41 -0.11
C GLN A 146 -6.69 1.06 0.61
N THR A 147 -7.11 0.03 -0.12
CA THR A 147 -7.18 -1.34 0.35
C THR A 147 -6.15 -2.16 -0.39
N VAL A 148 -5.29 -2.88 0.33
CA VAL A 148 -4.24 -3.71 -0.29
C VAL A 148 -4.32 -5.15 0.19
N GLU A 149 -4.00 -6.07 -0.72
CA GLU A 149 -3.90 -7.50 -0.41
C GLU A 149 -2.45 -7.85 -0.07
N LEU A 150 -2.24 -8.32 1.16
CA LEU A 150 -0.96 -8.83 1.60
C LEU A 150 -0.82 -10.30 1.25
N THR A 151 0.37 -10.66 0.76
CA THR A 151 0.77 -12.04 0.52
C THR A 151 1.76 -12.50 1.59
N LYS A 152 2.27 -13.73 1.45
CA LYS A 152 3.36 -14.24 2.30
C LYS A 152 4.72 -13.64 1.95
N GLU A 153 4.85 -13.08 0.77
CA GLU A 153 6.05 -12.40 0.29
C GLU A 153 5.92 -10.90 0.49
N TRP A 154 7.07 -10.25 0.66
CA TRP A 154 7.14 -8.79 0.71
C TRP A 154 6.74 -8.19 -0.62
N ASN A 155 5.74 -7.32 -0.60
CA ASN A 155 5.39 -6.46 -1.72
C ASN A 155 5.54 -5.00 -1.33
N THR A 156 5.86 -4.15 -2.30
CA THR A 156 5.87 -2.70 -2.16
C THR A 156 4.55 -2.15 -2.68
N TYR A 157 3.92 -1.26 -1.91
CA TYR A 157 2.70 -0.56 -2.29
C TYR A 157 3.02 0.92 -2.36
N THR A 158 2.60 1.57 -3.43
CA THR A 158 2.91 2.98 -3.69
C THR A 158 1.66 3.71 -4.17
N PHE A 159 1.41 4.88 -3.59
CA PHE A 159 0.27 5.73 -3.91
C PHE A 159 0.68 7.19 -3.93
N TYR A 160 -0.01 7.98 -4.75
CA TYR A 160 0.07 9.43 -4.71
C TYR A 160 -1.20 10.00 -4.08
N TYR A 161 -1.03 11.05 -3.29
CA TYR A 161 -2.10 11.67 -2.51
C TYR A 161 -1.98 13.19 -2.53
N LYS A 162 -3.06 13.88 -2.93
CA LYS A 162 -3.19 15.34 -2.76
C LYS A 162 -3.93 15.64 -1.47
N HIS A 163 -3.29 16.37 -0.56
CA HIS A 163 -3.97 16.80 0.66
C HIS A 163 -4.98 17.92 0.35
N PRO A 164 -6.29 17.77 0.70
CA PRO A 164 -7.32 18.75 0.33
C PRO A 164 -7.08 20.16 0.88
N ASP A 165 -7.66 21.16 0.22
CA ASP A 165 -7.60 22.59 0.60
C ASP A 165 -8.24 22.89 1.97
N LYS A 166 -9.20 22.09 2.39
CA LYS A 166 -9.94 22.23 3.67
C LYS A 166 -9.67 21.10 4.66
N ALA A 167 -8.64 20.29 4.43
CA ALA A 167 -8.26 19.24 5.35
C ALA A 167 -7.47 19.80 6.55
N ASP A 168 -7.51 19.10 7.68
CA ASP A 168 -6.73 19.46 8.86
C ASP A 168 -5.23 19.30 8.59
N GLU A 169 -4.41 20.22 9.09
CA GLU A 169 -2.95 20.11 8.91
C GLU A 169 -2.33 18.96 9.71
N THR A 170 -2.93 18.57 10.85
CA THR A 170 -2.47 17.43 11.65
C THR A 170 -3.47 16.29 11.51
N VAL A 171 -3.04 15.21 10.87
CA VAL A 171 -3.87 14.05 10.52
C VAL A 171 -3.31 12.77 11.09
N ASN A 172 -4.11 11.71 11.08
CA ASN A 172 -3.69 10.37 11.43
C ASN A 172 -3.31 9.58 10.17
N PHE A 173 -2.09 9.04 10.12
CA PHE A 173 -1.68 8.03 9.14
C PHE A 173 -1.93 6.65 9.76
N CYS A 174 -2.77 5.83 9.14
CA CYS A 174 -3.35 4.65 9.76
C CYS A 174 -3.27 3.42 8.86
N PHE A 175 -2.78 2.31 9.42
CA PHE A 175 -3.04 0.98 8.90
C PHE A 175 -4.17 0.32 9.70
N GLU A 176 -5.25 -0.07 9.03
CA GLU A 176 -6.36 -0.83 9.63
C GLU A 176 -6.14 -2.33 9.45
N LEU A 177 -6.14 -3.06 10.56
CA LEU A 177 -5.73 -4.45 10.66
C LEU A 177 -6.83 -5.37 11.24
N GLY A 178 -8.04 -4.86 11.46
CA GLY A 178 -9.18 -5.64 11.94
C GLY A 178 -9.89 -6.45 10.84
N LYS A 179 -10.97 -7.15 11.21
CA LYS A 179 -11.90 -7.97 10.36
C LYS A 179 -11.31 -9.15 9.58
N GLY A 180 -10.06 -9.08 9.11
CA GLY A 180 -9.39 -10.15 8.34
C GLY A 180 -8.88 -11.32 9.20
N PRO A 181 -8.31 -12.38 8.59
CA PRO A 181 -7.77 -13.52 9.33
C PRO A 181 -6.75 -13.12 10.40
N ALA A 182 -6.86 -13.67 11.61
CA ALA A 182 -5.86 -13.48 12.66
C ALA A 182 -4.51 -14.07 12.21
N THR A 183 -3.49 -13.22 12.11
CA THR A 183 -2.15 -13.55 11.61
C THR A 183 -1.14 -12.52 12.12
N THR A 184 0.15 -12.75 11.89
CA THR A 184 1.15 -11.67 11.98
C THR A 184 1.17 -10.88 10.68
N VAL A 185 1.09 -9.55 10.79
CA VAL A 185 1.34 -8.59 9.71
C VAL A 185 2.71 -7.97 9.93
N TYR A 186 3.46 -7.77 8.85
CA TYR A 186 4.77 -7.16 8.85
C TYR A 186 4.75 -5.92 7.95
N ILE A 187 5.34 -4.83 8.43
CA ILE A 187 5.39 -3.54 7.72
C ILE A 187 6.81 -3.01 7.79
N ALA A 188 7.34 -2.52 6.67
CA ALA A 188 8.69 -1.98 6.55
C ALA A 188 8.71 -0.72 5.66
N ASP A 189 9.71 0.13 5.87
CA ASP A 189 10.03 1.28 5.01
C ASP A 189 8.82 2.18 4.70
N VAL A 190 8.15 2.69 5.74
CA VAL A 190 6.92 3.49 5.60
C VAL A 190 7.25 4.95 5.24
N ILE A 191 7.25 5.23 3.95
CA ILE A 191 7.60 6.51 3.36
C ILE A 191 6.33 7.34 3.17
N LEU A 192 6.36 8.55 3.72
CA LEU A 192 5.42 9.62 3.41
C LEU A 192 6.23 10.89 3.19
N LEU A 193 6.30 11.41 1.98
CA LEU A 193 7.09 12.61 1.68
C LEU A 193 6.39 13.50 0.64
N PRO A 194 6.61 14.82 0.67
CA PRO A 194 6.08 15.71 -0.34
C PRO A 194 6.74 15.41 -1.69
N VAL A 195 5.95 15.48 -2.76
CA VAL A 195 6.41 15.38 -4.15
C VAL A 195 5.88 16.54 -4.96
N ASP A 196 6.54 16.86 -6.06
CA ASP A 196 5.98 17.77 -7.05
C ASP A 196 4.82 17.11 -7.79
N GLU A 197 3.85 17.91 -8.22
CA GLU A 197 2.69 17.43 -9.00
C GLU A 197 3.11 16.69 -10.28
N SER A 198 4.24 17.10 -10.88
CA SER A 198 4.80 16.43 -12.07
C SER A 198 5.32 15.01 -11.81
N GLU A 199 5.53 14.62 -10.55
CA GLU A 199 5.96 13.26 -10.19
C GLU A 199 4.77 12.31 -9.95
N VAL A 200 3.55 12.84 -9.89
CA VAL A 200 2.35 12.05 -9.70
C VAL A 200 2.10 11.25 -10.98
N GLN A 201 2.29 9.93 -10.91
CA GLN A 201 1.91 9.06 -12.02
C GLN A 201 0.38 9.05 -12.12
N GLU A 202 -0.16 9.53 -13.23
CA GLU A 202 -1.59 9.38 -13.52
C GLU A 202 -1.91 7.89 -13.61
N SER A 203 -2.80 7.41 -12.73
CA SER A 203 -3.38 6.08 -12.89
C SER A 203 -4.14 6.07 -14.22
N LYS A 204 -3.65 5.32 -15.20
CA LYS A 204 -4.45 4.97 -16.37
C LYS A 204 -5.64 4.17 -15.86
N GLU A 205 -6.80 4.81 -15.82
CA GLU A 205 -8.07 4.09 -15.70
C GLU A 205 -8.20 3.24 -16.96
N GLU A 206 -8.07 1.92 -16.82
CA GLU A 206 -8.52 0.93 -17.82
C GLU A 206 -10.00 0.60 -17.60
#